data_AF-A0A9D8SJ05-F1
#
_entry.id   AF-A0A9D8SJ05-F1
#
_cell.length_a   1.000
_cell.length_b   1.000
_cell.length_c   1.000
_cell.angle_alpha   90.00
_cell.angle_beta   90.00
_cell.angle_gamma   90.00
#
_symmetry.space_group_name_H-M   'P 1'
#
loop_
_entity.id
_entity.type
_entity.pdbx_description
1 polymer ?
#
loop_
_entity_poly.entity_id
_entity_poly.type
_entity_poly.pdbx_seq_one_letter_code
_entity_poly.pdbx_strand_id
1 'polypeptide(L)'
;MLRRYGNLASWLLKPEVFEKADMHWKKPKLPEKLGGCWVLVRLEVAENSVFRSGAIIPLEWRSGGDGHDPSLPEGLKKTADAVLKKAKVSGWTLHLAVKRSSKVLRELAPKEEDWQSAWLPLYAGLKLAEKGLLPDPKVFATGAWEQGLQKVIGLKEKFSAVQEWDGTDFFCPKNCANEEFQKLDELLKKLDAGKCLKKLETQANIEEALGPYLAKLAKEPDKNADWKVFNSYYALPHAPKRRRDFYLEKISPRLVADQRKNNTELPIEEFRGGHLAAWVSHGWEVILNDVQIFEPEKVYLLLAGTQFQKDADEIRERLNCRVEIKKLDTPFGIQQARELNETLKFTNGKESRIIFDLTLGNVPMSLALYDFPDIQPLFLYWDKEMNGPILIPSSSKLTAWQKNETLYRKENE
;
A
#
# COMPACT_ATOMS: atom_id res chain seq x y z
N MET A 1 -35.72 -17.23 16.53
CA MET A 1 -34.92 -16.16 15.89
C MET A 1 -33.70 -16.69 15.16
N LEU A 2 -32.82 -17.47 15.81
CA LEU A 2 -31.62 -18.04 15.18
C LEU A 2 -31.89 -18.75 13.83
N ARG A 3 -32.92 -19.61 13.76
CA ARG A 3 -33.36 -20.25 12.50
C ARG A 3 -33.84 -19.27 11.42
N ARG A 4 -34.47 -18.15 11.81
CA ARG A 4 -34.96 -17.12 10.89
C ARG A 4 -33.80 -16.38 10.23
N TYR A 5 -32.82 -15.94 11.04
CA TYR A 5 -31.68 -15.15 10.57
C TYR A 5 -30.55 -16.02 9.98
N GLY A 6 -30.55 -17.33 10.21
CA GLY A 6 -29.60 -18.26 9.62
C GLY A 6 -28.15 -17.84 9.86
N ASN A 7 -27.36 -17.76 8.80
CA ASN A 7 -25.94 -17.38 8.87
C ASN A 7 -25.72 -15.90 9.23
N LEU A 8 -26.75 -15.06 9.13
CA LEU A 8 -26.68 -13.66 9.55
C LEU A 8 -26.93 -13.49 11.06
N ALA A 9 -27.44 -14.51 11.75
CA ALA A 9 -27.73 -14.44 13.18
C ALA A 9 -26.51 -13.98 13.99
N SER A 10 -25.33 -14.57 13.73
CA SER A 10 -24.10 -14.26 14.47
C SER A 10 -23.56 -12.84 14.23
N TRP A 11 -24.02 -12.18 13.17
CA TRP A 11 -23.67 -10.80 12.84
C TRP A 11 -24.62 -9.78 13.48
N LEU A 12 -25.89 -10.16 13.69
CA LEU A 12 -26.97 -9.25 14.06
C LEU A 12 -27.41 -9.36 15.52
N LEU A 13 -27.40 -10.58 16.08
CA LEU A 13 -27.91 -10.88 17.43
C LEU A 13 -26.79 -10.89 18.45
N LYS A 14 -27.02 -10.29 19.62
CA LYS A 14 -26.03 -10.26 20.70
C LYS A 14 -25.63 -11.68 21.15
N PRO A 15 -24.40 -11.90 21.64
CA PRO A 15 -23.92 -13.24 22.03
C PRO A 15 -24.82 -13.96 23.06
N GLU A 16 -25.45 -13.22 23.98
CA GLU A 16 -26.31 -13.77 25.05
C GLU A 16 -27.55 -14.48 24.49
N VAL A 17 -27.96 -14.17 23.25
CA VAL A 17 -29.07 -14.84 22.56
C VAL A 17 -28.72 -16.28 22.22
N PHE A 18 -27.45 -16.54 21.90
CA PHE A 18 -26.94 -17.88 21.60
C PHE A 18 -26.77 -18.69 22.87
N GLU A 19 -26.22 -18.08 23.92
CA GLU A 19 -26.08 -18.70 25.24
C GLU A 19 -27.44 -19.14 25.80
N LYS A 20 -28.46 -18.27 25.74
CA LYS A 20 -29.83 -18.61 26.16
C LYS A 20 -30.48 -19.70 25.32
N ALA A 21 -29.99 -19.92 24.09
CA ALA A 21 -30.48 -20.96 23.21
C ALA A 21 -29.68 -22.27 23.31
N ASP A 22 -28.74 -22.35 24.27
CA ASP A 22 -27.78 -23.45 24.41
C ASP A 22 -27.02 -23.73 23.09
N MET A 23 -26.64 -22.65 22.40
CA MET A 23 -25.89 -22.69 21.15
C MET A 23 -24.54 -21.99 21.34
N HIS A 24 -23.47 -22.63 20.88
CA HIS A 24 -22.16 -22.01 20.92
C HIS A 24 -22.08 -20.87 19.90
N TRP A 25 -21.94 -19.63 20.39
CA TRP A 25 -21.68 -18.49 19.51
C TRP A 25 -20.25 -18.56 18.98
N LYS A 26 -20.12 -18.75 17.67
CA LYS A 26 -18.85 -18.62 16.97
C LYS A 26 -18.83 -17.29 16.22
N LYS A 27 -17.93 -16.40 16.63
CA LYS A 27 -17.68 -15.14 15.93
C LYS A 27 -17.37 -15.41 14.45
N PRO A 28 -18.18 -14.88 13.52
CA PRO A 28 -18.01 -15.17 12.10
C PRO A 28 -16.79 -14.41 11.55
N LYS A 29 -16.12 -15.01 10.56
CA LYS A 29 -14.98 -14.37 9.88
C LYS A 29 -15.48 -13.44 8.78
N LEU A 30 -14.83 -12.29 8.65
CA LEU A 30 -15.04 -11.38 7.53
C LEU A 30 -14.50 -11.99 6.22
N PRO A 31 -15.06 -11.59 5.07
CA PRO A 31 -14.63 -12.13 3.78
C PRO A 31 -13.22 -11.67 3.41
N GLU A 32 -12.27 -12.60 3.44
CA GLU A 32 -10.86 -12.39 3.00
C GLU A 32 -10.68 -12.76 1.52
N LYS A 33 -11.53 -12.24 0.64
CA LYS A 33 -11.51 -12.51 -0.80
C LYS A 33 -11.58 -11.23 -1.61
N LEU A 34 -11.25 -11.32 -2.89
CA LEU A 34 -11.37 -10.20 -3.82
C LEU A 34 -12.79 -9.65 -3.81
N GLY A 35 -12.91 -8.33 -3.79
CA GLY A 35 -14.21 -7.67 -3.66
C GLY A 35 -14.82 -7.70 -2.27
N GLY A 36 -14.21 -8.38 -1.30
CA GLY A 36 -14.64 -8.36 0.10
C GLY A 36 -14.80 -6.92 0.59
N CYS A 37 -15.96 -6.62 1.14
CA CYS A 37 -16.25 -5.33 1.77
C CYS A 37 -17.23 -5.58 2.91
N TRP A 38 -17.23 -4.71 3.91
CA TRP A 38 -18.18 -4.84 5.01
C TRP A 38 -18.64 -3.47 5.46
N VAL A 39 -19.92 -3.42 5.77
CA VAL A 39 -20.61 -2.18 6.08
C VAL A 39 -21.02 -2.21 7.53
N LEU A 40 -20.74 -1.12 8.22
CA LEU A 40 -21.21 -0.88 9.58
C LEU A 40 -22.56 -0.19 9.51
N VAL A 41 -23.59 -0.83 10.05
CA VAL A 41 -24.95 -0.27 10.13
C VAL A 41 -25.33 -0.03 11.58
N ARG A 42 -26.07 1.06 11.82
CA ARG A 42 -26.78 1.26 13.07
C ARG A 42 -28.15 0.61 12.95
N LEU A 43 -28.56 -0.12 13.99
CA LEU A 43 -29.89 -0.69 14.10
C LEU A 43 -30.63 0.10 15.20
N GLU A 44 -31.78 0.69 14.86
CA GLU A 44 -32.64 1.34 15.85
C GLU A 44 -33.36 0.26 16.66
N VAL A 45 -32.82 -0.02 17.85
CA VAL A 45 -33.26 -1.13 18.69
C VAL A 45 -33.62 -0.63 20.09
N ALA A 46 -34.65 -1.19 20.70
CA ALA A 46 -34.98 -0.93 22.10
C ALA A 46 -33.85 -1.42 23.04
N GLU A 47 -33.75 -0.87 24.25
CA GLU A 47 -32.70 -1.18 25.22
C GLU A 47 -32.58 -2.69 25.54
N ASN A 48 -33.72 -3.37 25.65
CA ASN A 48 -33.82 -4.82 25.89
C ASN A 48 -33.84 -5.68 24.60
N SER A 49 -33.42 -5.10 23.47
CA SER A 49 -33.37 -5.83 22.21
C SER A 49 -32.32 -6.93 22.22
N VAL A 50 -32.66 -8.03 21.56
CA VAL A 50 -31.76 -9.15 21.26
C VAL A 50 -30.79 -8.82 20.12
N PHE A 51 -31.04 -7.75 19.38
CA PHE A 51 -30.16 -7.26 18.32
C PHE A 51 -29.08 -6.37 18.88
N ARG A 52 -27.90 -6.38 18.24
CA ARG A 52 -26.89 -5.36 18.47
C ARG A 52 -27.41 -4.00 18.02
N SER A 53 -26.97 -2.92 18.67
CA SER A 53 -27.26 -1.55 18.22
C SER A 53 -26.40 -1.14 17.01
N GLY A 54 -25.23 -1.76 16.84
CA GLY A 54 -24.39 -1.67 15.65
C GLY A 54 -24.07 -3.06 15.12
N ALA A 55 -24.15 -3.25 13.81
CA ALA A 55 -23.87 -4.54 13.19
C ALA A 55 -22.95 -4.40 11.98
N ILE A 56 -22.22 -5.47 11.69
CA ILE A 56 -21.40 -5.59 10.49
C ILE A 56 -22.15 -6.44 9.47
N ILE A 57 -22.35 -5.89 8.27
CA ILE A 57 -22.94 -6.61 7.14
C ILE A 57 -21.80 -7.04 6.20
N PRO A 58 -21.50 -8.35 6.12
CA PRO A 58 -20.43 -8.85 5.26
C PRO A 58 -20.89 -8.92 3.80
N LEU A 59 -20.20 -8.20 2.94
CA LEU A 59 -20.54 -8.00 1.53
C LEU A 59 -19.35 -8.35 0.62
N GLU A 60 -19.62 -8.43 -0.67
CA GLU A 60 -18.62 -8.71 -1.68
C GLU A 60 -19.04 -8.13 -3.04
N TRP A 61 -18.11 -7.46 -3.70
CA TRP A 61 -18.18 -7.14 -5.12
C TRP A 61 -17.81 -8.34 -5.99
N ARG A 62 -18.67 -8.68 -6.95
CA ARG A 62 -18.44 -9.76 -7.93
C ARG A 62 -18.50 -9.21 -9.35
N SER A 63 -17.53 -9.59 -10.17
CA SER A 63 -17.52 -9.28 -11.60
C SER A 63 -18.42 -10.24 -12.40
N GLY A 64 -18.99 -9.75 -13.50
CA GLY A 64 -19.73 -10.56 -14.47
C GLY A 64 -21.12 -11.04 -14.02
N GLY A 65 -21.76 -10.37 -13.07
CA GLY A 65 -23.11 -10.72 -12.60
C GLY A 65 -24.22 -9.89 -13.25
N ASP A 66 -25.42 -10.48 -13.39
CA ASP A 66 -26.62 -9.85 -13.99
C ASP A 66 -27.43 -8.96 -13.01
N GLY A 67 -26.79 -8.47 -11.95
CA GLY A 67 -27.39 -7.57 -10.97
C GLY A 67 -26.97 -7.83 -9.53
N HIS A 68 -27.26 -6.86 -8.66
CA HIS A 68 -27.07 -6.99 -7.21
C HIS A 68 -27.87 -8.16 -6.64
N ASP A 69 -27.33 -8.78 -5.57
CA ASP A 69 -28.02 -9.85 -4.87
C ASP A 69 -29.44 -9.41 -4.47
N PRO A 70 -30.48 -10.14 -4.88
CA PRO A 70 -31.86 -9.74 -4.63
C PRO A 70 -32.16 -9.67 -3.13
N SER A 71 -31.43 -10.38 -2.27
CA SER A 71 -31.64 -10.34 -0.82
C SER A 71 -31.21 -9.02 -0.16
N LEU A 72 -30.43 -8.18 -0.85
CA LEU A 72 -29.99 -6.89 -0.30
C LEU A 72 -31.16 -5.90 -0.15
N PRO A 73 -31.16 -5.06 0.90
CA PRO A 73 -32.07 -3.93 1.04
C PRO A 73 -31.91 -2.92 -0.09
N GLU A 74 -33.00 -2.25 -0.46
CA GLU A 74 -33.02 -1.32 -1.59
C GLU A 74 -32.08 -0.12 -1.38
N GLY A 75 -32.02 0.45 -0.17
CA GLY A 75 -31.08 1.53 0.14
C GLY A 75 -29.61 1.14 -0.06
N LEU A 76 -29.25 -0.12 0.24
CA LEU A 76 -27.91 -0.63 0.02
C LEU A 76 -27.60 -0.82 -1.47
N LYS A 77 -28.59 -1.27 -2.27
CA LYS A 77 -28.47 -1.35 -3.73
C LYS A 77 -28.28 0.03 -4.36
N LYS A 78 -29.12 1.00 -4.01
CA LYS A 78 -28.95 2.40 -4.46
C LYS A 78 -27.57 2.96 -4.11
N THR A 79 -27.06 2.65 -2.91
CA THR A 79 -25.72 3.08 -2.49
C THR A 79 -24.63 2.41 -3.34
N ALA A 80 -24.78 1.12 -3.64
CA ALA A 80 -23.89 0.38 -4.52
C ALA A 80 -23.89 0.94 -5.95
N ASP A 81 -25.07 1.24 -6.52
CA ASP A 81 -25.21 1.89 -7.83
C ASP A 81 -24.52 3.27 -7.86
N ALA A 82 -24.67 4.06 -6.79
CA ALA A 82 -24.00 5.35 -6.66
C ALA A 82 -22.47 5.19 -6.62
N VAL A 83 -21.96 4.15 -5.95
CA VAL A 83 -20.53 3.80 -5.94
C VAL A 83 -20.06 3.45 -7.35
N LEU A 84 -20.76 2.57 -8.07
CA LEU A 84 -20.42 2.18 -9.44
C LEU A 84 -20.40 3.38 -10.39
N LYS A 85 -21.43 4.22 -10.32
CA LYS A 85 -21.53 5.47 -11.10
C LYS A 85 -20.36 6.41 -10.82
N LYS A 86 -19.99 6.60 -9.54
CA LYS A 86 -18.89 7.49 -9.17
C LYS A 86 -17.53 6.92 -9.56
N ALA A 87 -17.34 5.61 -9.44
CA ALA A 87 -16.14 4.91 -9.86
C ALA A 87 -16.00 4.82 -11.39
N LYS A 88 -17.08 5.04 -12.14
CA LYS A 88 -17.17 4.90 -13.61
C LYS A 88 -16.82 3.49 -14.08
N VAL A 89 -17.32 2.48 -13.37
CA VAL A 89 -17.09 1.07 -13.69
C VAL A 89 -18.41 0.35 -13.95
N SER A 90 -18.37 -0.68 -14.78
CA SER A 90 -19.50 -1.56 -15.10
C SER A 90 -19.15 -3.02 -14.86
N GLY A 91 -20.16 -3.90 -14.89
CA GLY A 91 -19.97 -5.35 -14.75
C GLY A 91 -19.70 -5.83 -13.32
N TRP A 92 -19.74 -4.94 -12.32
CA TRP A 92 -19.62 -5.28 -10.90
C TRP A 92 -20.98 -5.29 -10.22
N THR A 93 -21.19 -6.28 -9.35
CA THR A 93 -22.44 -6.46 -8.60
C THR A 93 -22.13 -6.72 -7.13
N LEU A 94 -23.01 -6.25 -6.25
CA LEU A 94 -22.86 -6.39 -4.80
C LEU A 94 -23.64 -7.59 -4.29
N HIS A 95 -23.00 -8.44 -3.50
CA HIS A 95 -23.59 -9.67 -2.95
C HIS A 95 -23.33 -9.79 -1.46
N LEU A 96 -24.15 -10.57 -0.75
CA LEU A 96 -23.79 -11.01 0.58
C LEU A 96 -22.64 -12.01 0.52
N ALA A 97 -21.67 -11.84 1.41
CA ALA A 97 -20.54 -12.76 1.48
C ALA A 97 -20.88 -14.07 2.21
N VAL A 98 -22.01 -14.11 2.93
CA VAL A 98 -22.52 -15.31 3.62
C VAL A 98 -23.47 -16.10 2.72
N LYS A 99 -23.42 -17.44 2.80
CA LYS A 99 -24.32 -18.32 2.03
C LYS A 99 -25.79 -18.02 2.38
N ARG A 100 -26.61 -17.87 1.34
CA ARG A 100 -28.03 -17.46 1.34
C ARG A 100 -28.77 -17.88 2.61
N SER A 101 -29.10 -16.90 3.45
CA SER A 101 -30.19 -17.03 4.41
C SER A 101 -31.14 -15.84 4.27
N SER A 102 -32.18 -16.08 3.45
CA SER A 102 -33.52 -15.48 3.47
C SER A 102 -33.67 -13.96 3.42
N LYS A 103 -34.90 -13.50 3.14
CA LYS A 103 -35.38 -12.11 2.98
C LYS A 103 -35.11 -11.16 4.16
N VAL A 104 -34.24 -11.54 5.09
CA VAL A 104 -34.19 -11.07 6.47
C VAL A 104 -33.41 -9.77 6.64
N LEU A 105 -32.42 -9.48 5.79
CA LEU A 105 -31.81 -8.14 5.80
C LEU A 105 -32.83 -7.06 5.43
N ARG A 106 -33.80 -7.37 4.58
CA ARG A 106 -34.89 -6.43 4.25
C ARG A 106 -35.79 -6.17 5.46
N GLU A 107 -35.85 -7.10 6.41
CA GLU A 107 -36.66 -6.99 7.64
C GLU A 107 -35.97 -6.18 8.75
N LEU A 108 -34.64 -5.99 8.67
CA LEU A 108 -33.91 -5.17 9.65
C LEU A 108 -34.27 -3.68 9.56
N ALA A 109 -34.93 -3.26 8.48
CA ALA A 109 -35.42 -1.92 8.20
C ALA A 109 -34.56 -0.76 8.74
N PRO A 110 -33.22 -0.71 8.49
CA PRO A 110 -32.45 0.49 8.80
C PRO A 110 -32.99 1.65 7.98
N LYS A 111 -32.91 2.87 8.53
CA LYS A 111 -33.33 4.08 7.80
C LYS A 111 -32.45 4.25 6.56
N GLU A 112 -32.97 4.92 5.53
CA GLU A 112 -32.24 5.14 4.28
C GLU A 112 -30.88 5.83 4.53
N GLU A 113 -30.83 6.72 5.52
CA GLU A 113 -29.63 7.43 6.00
C GLU A 113 -28.54 6.48 6.53
N ASP A 114 -28.90 5.37 7.17
CA ASP A 114 -27.93 4.41 7.70
C ASP A 114 -27.17 3.71 6.56
N TRP A 115 -27.84 3.48 5.41
CA TRP A 115 -27.22 2.87 4.23
C TRP A 115 -26.25 3.80 3.50
N GLN A 116 -26.45 5.11 3.54
CA GLN A 116 -25.52 6.06 2.93
C GLN A 116 -24.11 5.94 3.53
N SER A 117 -24.03 5.58 4.81
CA SER A 117 -22.76 5.39 5.51
C SER A 117 -21.95 4.17 5.05
N ALA A 118 -22.56 3.33 4.20
CA ALA A 118 -21.93 2.22 3.49
C ALA A 118 -21.08 2.66 2.29
N TRP A 119 -21.28 3.88 1.79
CA TRP A 119 -20.68 4.30 0.52
C TRP A 119 -19.16 4.15 0.52
N LEU A 120 -18.49 4.62 1.59
CA LEU A 120 -17.04 4.60 1.68
C LEU A 120 -16.42 3.19 1.72
N PRO A 121 -16.84 2.27 2.60
CA PRO A 121 -16.30 0.89 2.57
C PRO A 121 -16.66 0.14 1.29
N LEU A 122 -17.81 0.43 0.67
CA LEU A 122 -18.17 -0.15 -0.62
C LEU A 122 -17.25 0.35 -1.75
N TYR A 123 -17.01 1.66 -1.84
CA TYR A 123 -16.12 2.23 -2.84
C TYR A 123 -14.69 1.71 -2.68
N ALA A 124 -14.18 1.68 -1.44
CA ALA A 124 -12.84 1.18 -1.16
C ALA A 124 -12.68 -0.30 -1.52
N GLY A 125 -13.65 -1.14 -1.13
CA GLY A 125 -13.65 -2.57 -1.49
C GLY A 125 -13.68 -2.80 -3.00
N LEU A 126 -14.43 -1.99 -3.75
CA LEU A 126 -14.46 -2.04 -5.21
C LEU A 126 -13.09 -1.68 -5.81
N LYS A 127 -12.46 -0.59 -5.33
CA LYS A 127 -11.13 -0.17 -5.79
C LYS A 127 -10.05 -1.20 -5.53
N LEU A 128 -10.10 -1.88 -4.38
CA LEU A 128 -9.20 -3.00 -4.11
C LEU A 128 -9.46 -4.18 -5.06
N ALA A 129 -10.73 -4.50 -5.33
CA ALA A 129 -11.11 -5.56 -6.25
C ALA A 129 -10.60 -5.31 -7.68
N GLU A 130 -10.76 -4.09 -8.20
CA GLU A 130 -10.22 -3.68 -9.52
C GLU A 130 -8.70 -3.86 -9.61
N LYS A 131 -8.00 -3.65 -8.49
CA LYS A 131 -6.55 -3.81 -8.36
C LYS A 131 -6.10 -5.23 -8.04
N GLY A 132 -7.04 -6.18 -7.89
CA GLY A 132 -6.72 -7.56 -7.49
C GLY A 132 -6.16 -7.67 -6.06
N LEU A 133 -6.50 -6.73 -5.17
CA LEU A 133 -6.04 -6.69 -3.79
C LEU A 133 -7.10 -7.23 -2.83
N LEU A 134 -6.64 -7.89 -1.77
CA LEU A 134 -7.50 -8.37 -0.69
C LEU A 134 -7.67 -7.28 0.38
N PRO A 135 -8.85 -7.15 1.01
CA PRO A 135 -9.04 -6.27 2.15
C PRO A 135 -8.50 -6.92 3.44
N ASP A 136 -7.98 -6.10 4.38
CA ASP A 136 -7.62 -6.50 5.74
C ASP A 136 -8.88 -6.50 6.62
N PRO A 137 -9.30 -7.66 7.18
CA PRO A 137 -10.52 -7.78 7.99
C PRO A 137 -10.49 -6.97 9.30
N LYS A 138 -9.36 -6.36 9.67
CA LYS A 138 -9.22 -5.54 10.88
C LYS A 138 -9.40 -4.04 10.62
N VAL A 139 -9.54 -3.61 9.36
CA VAL A 139 -9.63 -2.21 8.99
C VAL A 139 -11.06 -1.87 8.59
N PHE A 140 -11.67 -0.95 9.33
CA PHE A 140 -13.07 -0.59 9.17
C PHE A 140 -13.21 0.86 8.79
N ALA A 141 -14.31 1.19 8.14
CA ALA A 141 -14.66 2.56 7.89
C ALA A 141 -16.17 2.78 7.77
N THR A 142 -16.58 4.03 7.93
CA THR A 142 -17.93 4.51 7.65
C THR A 142 -17.84 5.86 6.96
N GLY A 143 -18.78 6.18 6.09
CA GLY A 143 -18.78 7.46 5.38
C GLY A 143 -19.78 7.47 4.24
N ALA A 144 -20.45 8.61 4.07
CA ALA A 144 -21.31 8.90 2.94
C ALA A 144 -20.59 9.84 1.97
N TRP A 145 -20.96 9.79 0.69
CA TRP A 145 -20.35 10.64 -0.34
C TRP A 145 -21.41 11.32 -1.19
N GLU A 146 -21.22 12.62 -1.40
CA GLU A 146 -22.01 13.40 -2.34
C GLU A 146 -21.08 14.30 -3.18
N GLN A 147 -20.71 15.46 -2.63
CA GLN A 147 -19.71 16.38 -3.20
C GLN A 147 -18.40 16.40 -2.39
N GLY A 148 -18.16 15.32 -1.66
CA GLY A 148 -17.12 15.20 -0.65
C GLY A 148 -17.59 14.25 0.45
N LEU A 149 -16.68 13.93 1.37
CA LEU A 149 -16.99 13.01 2.46
C LEU A 149 -17.94 13.65 3.49
N GLN A 150 -19.11 13.04 3.68
CA GLN A 150 -20.21 13.59 4.49
C GLN A 150 -20.26 12.97 5.89
N LYS A 151 -20.84 13.73 6.83
CA LYS A 151 -21.10 13.27 8.20
C LYS A 151 -22.04 12.07 8.18
N VAL A 152 -21.83 11.12 9.09
CA VAL A 152 -22.70 9.96 9.29
C VAL A 152 -23.15 9.86 10.73
N ILE A 153 -24.28 9.22 10.97
CA ILE A 153 -24.86 8.99 12.29
C ILE A 153 -24.43 7.63 12.87
N GLY A 154 -24.64 7.43 14.17
CA GLY A 154 -24.49 6.13 14.83
C GLY A 154 -23.04 5.69 15.06
N LEU A 155 -22.10 6.62 15.24
CA LEU A 155 -20.68 6.29 15.36
C LEU A 155 -20.37 5.44 16.59
N LYS A 156 -21.05 5.71 17.71
CA LYS A 156 -20.86 4.95 18.95
C LYS A 156 -21.20 3.48 18.75
N GLU A 157 -22.34 3.20 18.12
CA GLU A 157 -22.82 1.85 17.83
C GLU A 157 -21.92 1.14 16.82
N LYS A 158 -21.56 1.84 15.73
CA LYS A 158 -20.66 1.30 14.70
C LYS A 158 -19.28 0.99 15.27
N PHE A 159 -18.73 1.88 16.09
CA PHE A 159 -17.43 1.68 16.71
C PHE A 159 -17.46 0.53 17.73
N SER A 160 -18.54 0.41 18.51
CA SER A 160 -18.73 -0.74 19.41
C SER A 160 -18.71 -2.06 18.63
N ALA A 161 -19.33 -2.10 17.44
CA ALA A 161 -19.26 -3.26 16.55
C ALA A 161 -17.82 -3.50 16.03
N VAL A 162 -17.05 -2.46 15.69
CA VAL A 162 -15.63 -2.63 15.33
C VAL A 162 -14.82 -3.22 16.48
N GLN A 163 -15.08 -2.78 17.72
CA GLN A 163 -14.38 -3.29 18.89
C GLN A 163 -14.67 -4.76 19.15
N GLU A 164 -15.95 -5.16 19.10
CA GLU A 164 -16.37 -6.57 19.22
C GLU A 164 -15.74 -7.44 18.11
N TRP A 165 -15.40 -6.83 16.97
CA TRP A 165 -14.74 -7.51 15.84
C TRP A 165 -13.21 -7.45 15.83
N ASP A 166 -12.56 -7.00 16.91
CA ASP A 166 -11.09 -6.88 17.00
C ASP A 166 -10.49 -5.99 15.90
N GLY A 167 -11.24 -5.01 15.41
CA GLY A 167 -10.72 -4.05 14.45
C GLY A 167 -9.59 -3.21 15.05
N THR A 168 -8.53 -2.99 14.27
CA THR A 168 -7.34 -2.22 14.63
C THR A 168 -7.46 -0.76 14.21
N ASP A 169 -8.13 -0.49 13.10
CA ASP A 169 -8.30 0.85 12.56
C ASP A 169 -9.77 1.09 12.23
N PHE A 170 -10.29 2.25 12.64
CA PHE A 170 -11.62 2.70 12.28
C PHE A 170 -11.54 4.11 11.66
N PHE A 171 -11.86 4.19 10.37
CA PHE A 171 -11.86 5.44 9.62
C PHE A 171 -13.25 6.07 9.58
N CYS A 172 -13.33 7.36 9.83
CA CYS A 172 -14.56 8.12 9.64
C CYS A 172 -14.30 9.54 9.12
N PRO A 173 -15.33 10.22 8.60
CA PRO A 173 -15.23 11.61 8.16
C PRO A 173 -14.83 12.55 9.30
N LYS A 174 -13.99 13.54 9.05
CA LYS A 174 -13.53 14.50 10.08
C LYS A 174 -14.67 15.34 10.68
N ASN A 175 -15.68 15.67 9.88
CA ASN A 175 -16.89 16.39 10.32
C ASN A 175 -17.82 15.55 11.22
N CYS A 176 -17.51 14.27 11.43
CA CYS A 176 -18.15 13.44 12.45
C CYS A 176 -17.63 13.70 13.87
N ALA A 177 -16.55 14.50 14.02
CA ALA A 177 -15.90 14.77 15.30
C ALA A 177 -16.67 15.77 16.18
N ASN A 178 -17.84 15.37 16.67
CA ASN A 178 -18.54 16.07 17.76
C ASN A 178 -17.90 15.77 19.14
N GLU A 179 -18.40 16.38 20.21
CA GLU A 179 -17.88 16.18 21.58
C GLU A 179 -17.85 14.71 22.01
N GLU A 180 -18.86 13.91 21.64
CA GLU A 180 -18.90 12.47 21.94
C GLU A 180 -17.77 11.72 21.24
N PHE A 181 -17.45 12.10 20.01
CA PHE A 181 -16.34 11.53 19.24
C PHE A 181 -14.98 11.90 19.85
N GLN A 182 -14.82 13.12 20.35
CA GLN A 182 -13.60 13.54 21.04
C GLN A 182 -13.41 12.75 22.34
N LYS A 183 -14.49 12.60 23.14
CA LYS A 183 -14.47 11.77 24.36
C LYS A 183 -14.10 10.32 24.06
N LEU A 184 -14.61 9.76 22.95
CA LEU A 184 -14.29 8.40 22.53
C LEU A 184 -12.82 8.27 22.09
N ASP A 185 -12.31 9.21 21.29
CA ASP A 185 -10.89 9.25 20.86
C ASP A 185 -9.94 9.35 22.07
N GLU A 186 -10.25 10.21 23.04
CA GLU A 186 -9.47 10.36 24.27
C GLU A 186 -9.48 9.11 25.13
N LEU A 187 -10.64 8.46 25.28
CA LEU A 187 -10.76 7.24 26.05
C LEU A 187 -9.95 6.10 25.42
N LEU A 188 -9.94 6.00 24.09
CA LEU A 188 -9.15 5.01 23.37
C LEU A 188 -7.65 5.24 23.49
N LYS A 189 -7.20 6.49 23.42
CA LYS A 189 -5.79 6.85 23.66
C LYS A 189 -5.34 6.46 25.06
N LYS A 190 -6.21 6.57 26.07
CA LYS A 190 -5.92 6.19 27.46
C LYS A 190 -5.82 4.68 27.68
N LEU A 191 -6.55 3.90 26.90
CA LEU A 191 -6.60 2.44 27.06
C LEU A 191 -5.45 1.69 26.36
N ASP A 192 -4.56 2.41 25.66
CA ASP A 192 -3.44 1.85 24.86
C ASP A 192 -3.82 0.60 24.05
N ALA A 193 -5.07 0.58 23.55
CA ALA A 193 -5.66 -0.65 23.06
C ALA A 193 -5.13 -1.07 21.68
N GLY A 194 -4.10 -0.40 21.14
CA GLY A 194 -3.64 -0.58 19.76
C GLY A 194 -4.70 -0.24 18.68
N LYS A 195 -5.89 0.23 19.09
CA LYS A 195 -7.02 0.56 18.23
C LYS A 195 -7.00 2.06 17.91
N CYS A 196 -6.82 2.38 16.63
CA CYS A 196 -6.71 3.76 16.17
C CYS A 196 -8.00 4.23 15.49
N LEU A 197 -8.64 5.22 16.09
CA LEU A 197 -9.62 6.04 15.40
C LEU A 197 -8.89 6.99 14.43
N LYS A 198 -9.24 6.94 13.14
CA LYS A 198 -8.59 7.73 12.09
C LYS A 198 -9.62 8.65 11.42
N LYS A 199 -9.26 9.93 11.31
CA LYS A 199 -10.10 10.93 10.66
C LYS A 199 -9.70 11.06 9.19
N LEU A 200 -10.69 11.05 8.31
CA LEU A 200 -10.53 11.33 6.89
C LEU A 200 -10.95 12.77 6.60
N GLU A 201 -10.12 13.49 5.85
CA GLU A 201 -10.40 14.88 5.48
C GLU A 201 -11.61 14.97 4.52
N THR A 202 -12.38 16.06 4.63
CA THR A 202 -13.60 16.28 3.85
C THR A 202 -13.28 16.94 2.50
N GLN A 203 -12.41 16.32 1.72
CA GLN A 203 -11.98 16.82 0.42
C GLN A 203 -12.97 16.41 -0.69
N ALA A 204 -13.01 17.19 -1.78
CA ALA A 204 -13.83 16.88 -2.97
C ALA A 204 -13.18 15.82 -3.86
N ASN A 205 -11.85 15.69 -3.83
CA ASN A 205 -11.12 14.63 -4.53
C ASN A 205 -11.21 13.32 -3.72
N ILE A 206 -11.83 12.30 -4.31
CA ILE A 206 -12.00 10.99 -3.68
C ILE A 206 -10.66 10.33 -3.37
N GLU A 207 -9.72 10.34 -4.32
CA GLU A 207 -8.47 9.58 -4.18
C GLU A 207 -7.62 10.16 -3.04
N GLU A 208 -7.63 11.48 -2.88
CA GLU A 208 -6.98 12.16 -1.76
C GLU A 208 -7.71 11.89 -0.43
N ALA A 209 -9.05 12.01 -0.42
CA ALA A 209 -9.86 11.80 0.78
C ALA A 209 -9.78 10.35 1.30
N LEU A 210 -9.76 9.36 0.40
CA LEU A 210 -9.77 7.93 0.75
C LEU A 210 -8.37 7.32 0.81
N GLY A 211 -7.33 8.01 0.35
CA GLY A 211 -5.99 7.47 0.25
C GLY A 211 -5.47 6.79 1.52
N PRO A 212 -5.54 7.44 2.70
CA PRO A 212 -5.13 6.83 3.96
C PRO A 212 -5.91 5.56 4.31
N TYR A 213 -7.20 5.52 3.99
CA TYR A 213 -8.03 4.34 4.23
C TYR A 213 -7.72 3.22 3.24
N LEU A 214 -7.61 3.50 1.95
CA LEU A 214 -7.26 2.51 0.91
C LEU A 214 -5.91 1.85 1.19
N ALA A 215 -4.91 2.65 1.58
CA ALA A 215 -3.56 2.16 1.92
C ALA A 215 -3.57 1.20 3.11
N LYS A 216 -4.45 1.43 4.09
CA LYS A 216 -4.60 0.57 5.27
C LYS A 216 -5.52 -0.62 5.04
N LEU A 217 -6.60 -0.44 4.28
CA LEU A 217 -7.55 -1.50 3.97
C LEU A 217 -6.91 -2.59 3.12
N ALA A 218 -5.96 -2.27 2.25
CA ALA A 218 -5.28 -3.31 1.47
C ALA A 218 -4.42 -4.21 2.38
N LYS A 219 -4.72 -5.50 2.36
CA LYS A 219 -3.87 -6.53 2.98
C LYS A 219 -2.54 -6.55 2.25
N GLU A 220 -1.46 -6.51 3.03
CA GLU A 220 -0.11 -6.61 2.47
C GLU A 220 0.07 -7.94 1.70
N PRO A 221 0.61 -7.91 0.48
CA PRO A 221 0.87 -9.13 -0.28
C PRO A 221 1.87 -10.05 0.43
N ASP A 222 1.61 -11.36 0.36
CA ASP A 222 2.58 -12.35 0.79
C ASP A 222 3.84 -12.29 -0.10
N LYS A 223 4.99 -12.72 0.44
CA LYS A 223 6.28 -12.73 -0.28
C LYS A 223 6.27 -13.49 -1.62
N ASN A 224 5.31 -14.40 -1.79
CA ASN A 224 5.15 -15.24 -2.97
C ASN A 224 4.04 -14.74 -3.92
N ALA A 225 3.40 -13.60 -3.63
CA ALA A 225 2.37 -13.04 -4.51
C ALA A 225 2.93 -12.71 -5.90
N ASP A 226 2.08 -12.63 -6.92
CA ASP A 226 2.52 -12.26 -8.26
C ASP A 226 2.95 -10.78 -8.34
N TRP A 227 3.68 -10.43 -9.40
CA TRP A 227 4.14 -9.05 -9.63
C TRP A 227 2.97 -8.06 -9.80
N LYS A 228 1.83 -8.51 -10.35
CA LYS A 228 0.66 -7.65 -10.56
C LYS A 228 0.08 -7.16 -9.24
N VAL A 229 0.00 -8.04 -8.24
CA VAL A 229 -0.44 -7.74 -6.87
C VAL A 229 0.57 -6.83 -6.17
N PHE A 230 1.88 -7.10 -6.28
CA PHE A 230 2.93 -6.24 -5.73
C PHE A 230 2.85 -4.81 -6.29
N ASN A 231 2.80 -4.67 -7.62
CA ASN A 231 2.71 -3.38 -8.29
C ASN A 231 1.45 -2.63 -7.86
N SER A 232 0.32 -3.35 -7.79
CA SER A 232 -0.97 -2.78 -7.41
C SER A 232 -1.00 -2.30 -5.95
N TYR A 233 -0.39 -3.05 -5.03
CA TYR A 233 -0.25 -2.64 -3.63
C TYR A 233 0.71 -1.45 -3.49
N TYR A 234 1.85 -1.48 -4.17
CA TYR A 234 2.85 -0.41 -4.15
C TYR A 234 2.30 0.92 -4.67
N ALA A 235 1.42 0.84 -5.67
CA ALA A 235 0.74 1.99 -6.28
C ALA A 235 -0.32 2.66 -5.41
N LEU A 236 -0.66 2.09 -4.25
CA LEU A 236 -1.54 2.75 -3.29
C LEU A 236 -0.88 4.00 -2.69
N PRO A 237 -1.67 4.99 -2.22
CA PRO A 237 -1.19 6.22 -1.61
C PRO A 237 -0.69 6.00 -0.17
N HIS A 238 0.29 5.10 -0.01
CA HIS A 238 1.01 4.88 1.24
C HIS A 238 1.78 6.12 1.67
N ALA A 239 1.99 6.27 2.98
CA ALA A 239 2.98 7.20 3.50
C ALA A 239 4.38 6.87 2.91
N PRO A 240 5.22 7.88 2.58
CA PRO A 240 6.52 7.65 1.94
C PRO A 240 7.38 6.60 2.62
N LYS A 241 7.48 6.66 3.96
CA LYS A 241 8.22 5.67 4.77
C LYS A 241 7.70 4.25 4.57
N ARG A 242 6.38 4.04 4.66
CA ARG A 242 5.77 2.71 4.49
C ARG A 242 5.97 2.15 3.08
N ARG A 243 5.89 3.01 2.06
CA ARG A 243 6.17 2.62 0.67
C ARG A 243 7.63 2.15 0.52
N ARG A 244 8.57 2.92 1.07
CA ARG A 244 10.00 2.56 1.10
C ARG A 244 10.23 1.24 1.84
N ASP A 245 9.69 1.09 3.05
CA ASP A 245 9.84 -0.13 3.85
C ASP A 245 9.32 -1.35 3.07
N PHE A 246 8.14 -1.24 2.43
CA PHE A 246 7.60 -2.32 1.60
C PHE A 246 8.49 -2.61 0.37
N TYR A 247 9.05 -1.58 -0.28
CA TYR A 247 9.98 -1.78 -1.38
C TYR A 247 11.21 -2.57 -0.92
N LEU A 248 11.84 -2.15 0.17
CA LEU A 248 13.06 -2.76 0.70
C LEU A 248 12.83 -4.18 1.23
N GLU A 249 11.69 -4.44 1.89
CA GLU A 249 11.42 -5.73 2.52
C GLU A 249 10.87 -6.79 1.55
N LYS A 250 10.14 -6.38 0.51
CA LYS A 250 9.40 -7.33 -0.35
C LYS A 250 9.75 -7.25 -1.82
N ILE A 251 9.97 -6.05 -2.36
CA ILE A 251 10.20 -5.85 -3.80
C ILE A 251 11.68 -6.05 -4.11
N SER A 252 12.57 -5.34 -3.42
CA SER A 252 14.02 -5.32 -3.64
C SER A 252 14.63 -6.72 -3.63
N PRO A 253 14.37 -7.59 -2.61
CA PRO A 253 14.94 -8.94 -2.58
C PRO A 253 14.54 -9.78 -3.80
N ARG A 254 13.31 -9.59 -4.29
CA ARG A 254 12.81 -10.28 -5.47
C ARG A 254 13.42 -9.73 -6.76
N LEU A 255 13.52 -8.41 -6.91
CA LEU A 255 14.21 -7.79 -8.05
C LEU A 255 15.65 -8.25 -8.15
N VAL A 256 16.39 -8.22 -7.04
CA VAL A 256 17.78 -8.69 -6.97
C VAL A 256 17.89 -10.16 -7.37
N ALA A 257 17.02 -11.03 -6.85
CA ALA A 257 17.00 -12.44 -7.21
C ALA A 257 16.67 -12.66 -8.70
N ASP A 258 15.69 -11.92 -9.24
CA ASP A 258 15.29 -11.99 -10.64
C ASP A 258 16.43 -11.51 -11.56
N GLN A 259 17.16 -10.44 -11.20
CA GLN A 259 18.33 -9.97 -11.97
C GLN A 259 19.47 -10.99 -11.94
N ARG A 260 19.85 -11.50 -10.76
CA ARG A 260 20.91 -12.52 -10.63
C ARG A 260 20.60 -13.79 -11.40
N LYS A 261 19.32 -14.20 -11.45
CA LYS A 261 18.90 -15.43 -12.12
C LYS A 261 18.76 -15.27 -13.64
N ASN A 262 18.18 -14.17 -14.10
CA ASN A 262 17.75 -14.04 -15.49
C ASN A 262 18.70 -13.22 -16.36
N ASN A 263 19.67 -12.53 -15.76
CA ASN A 263 20.58 -11.63 -16.47
C ASN A 263 22.00 -12.23 -16.50
N THR A 264 22.16 -13.29 -17.30
CA THR A 264 23.44 -14.02 -17.48
C THR A 264 24.53 -13.18 -18.13
N GLU A 265 24.18 -12.03 -18.70
CA GLU A 265 25.10 -11.10 -19.35
C GLU A 265 25.73 -10.11 -18.37
N LEU A 266 25.21 -9.97 -17.14
CA LEU A 266 25.84 -9.11 -16.15
C LEU A 266 27.17 -9.72 -15.70
N PRO A 267 28.30 -8.98 -15.74
CA PRO A 267 29.60 -9.48 -15.30
C PRO A 267 29.72 -9.46 -13.76
N ILE A 268 28.75 -10.06 -13.07
CA ILE A 268 28.63 -10.00 -11.60
C ILE A 268 29.90 -10.51 -10.91
N GLU A 269 30.42 -11.66 -11.33
CA GLU A 269 31.61 -12.26 -10.70
C GLU A 269 32.90 -11.48 -10.99
N GLU A 270 33.00 -10.80 -12.13
CA GLU A 270 34.16 -9.99 -12.48
C GLU A 270 34.27 -8.74 -11.59
N PHE A 271 33.14 -8.11 -11.31
CA PHE A 271 33.07 -6.89 -10.51
C PHE A 271 32.81 -7.15 -9.01
N ARG A 272 32.64 -8.41 -8.59
CA ARG A 272 32.45 -8.79 -7.19
C ARG A 272 33.63 -8.37 -6.32
N GLY A 273 33.34 -7.80 -5.14
CA GLY A 273 34.36 -7.30 -4.21
C GLY A 273 35.12 -6.06 -4.71
N GLY A 274 34.58 -5.40 -5.75
CA GLY A 274 35.07 -4.13 -6.29
C GLY A 274 34.58 -2.91 -5.52
N HIS A 275 34.51 -1.77 -6.20
CA HIS A 275 33.96 -0.53 -5.65
C HIS A 275 32.68 -0.12 -6.41
N LEU A 276 31.73 0.48 -5.71
CA LEU A 276 30.54 1.11 -6.31
C LEU A 276 30.57 2.61 -6.00
N ALA A 277 30.36 3.47 -6.99
CA ALA A 277 30.04 4.87 -6.77
C ALA A 277 28.66 5.19 -7.32
N ALA A 278 27.84 5.85 -6.50
CA ALA A 278 26.45 6.18 -6.85
C ALA A 278 26.06 7.54 -6.26
N TRP A 279 25.27 8.29 -7.01
CA TRP A 279 24.65 9.52 -6.52
C TRP A 279 23.50 9.22 -5.57
N VAL A 280 23.41 9.92 -4.44
CA VAL A 280 22.26 9.82 -3.56
C VAL A 280 21.24 10.88 -3.95
N SER A 281 20.05 10.42 -4.36
CA SER A 281 18.88 11.26 -4.63
C SER A 281 17.60 10.54 -4.21
N HIS A 282 16.43 11.10 -4.55
CA HIS A 282 15.16 10.36 -4.40
C HIS A 282 15.20 9.03 -5.16
N GLY A 283 14.69 7.96 -4.56
CA GLY A 283 14.76 6.61 -5.12
C GLY A 283 16.06 5.87 -4.83
N TRP A 284 16.81 6.26 -3.80
CA TRP A 284 18.11 5.67 -3.45
C TRP A 284 18.07 4.18 -3.13
N GLU A 285 16.90 3.59 -2.96
CA GLU A 285 16.71 2.16 -2.70
C GLU A 285 17.37 1.28 -3.78
N VAL A 286 17.58 1.79 -5.00
CA VAL A 286 18.31 1.11 -6.07
C VAL A 286 19.80 0.88 -5.75
N ILE A 287 20.44 1.76 -4.99
CA ILE A 287 21.84 1.57 -4.55
C ILE A 287 21.95 0.30 -3.71
N LEU A 288 20.95 0.03 -2.87
CA LEU A 288 20.93 -1.21 -2.08
C LEU A 288 20.77 -2.45 -2.96
N ASN A 289 20.02 -2.35 -4.07
CA ASN A 289 19.93 -3.43 -5.05
C ASN A 289 21.28 -3.69 -5.69
N ASP A 290 22.01 -2.65 -6.11
CA ASP A 290 23.33 -2.78 -6.74
C ASP A 290 24.33 -3.43 -5.78
N VAL A 291 24.35 -3.00 -4.52
CA VAL A 291 25.21 -3.62 -3.50
C VAL A 291 24.84 -5.08 -3.27
N GLN A 292 23.55 -5.42 -3.24
CA GLN A 292 23.13 -6.81 -3.12
C GLN A 292 23.42 -7.64 -4.37
N ILE A 293 23.50 -7.05 -5.57
CA ILE A 293 23.80 -7.79 -6.80
C ILE A 293 25.30 -8.05 -6.91
N PHE A 294 26.11 -7.00 -6.78
CA PHE A 294 27.55 -7.03 -7.06
C PHE A 294 28.43 -7.23 -5.83
N GLU A 295 27.91 -7.08 -4.61
CA GLU A 295 28.66 -7.24 -3.36
C GLU A 295 30.02 -6.50 -3.36
N PRO A 296 30.03 -5.17 -3.60
CA PRO A 296 31.25 -4.38 -3.54
C PRO A 296 31.85 -4.38 -2.13
N GLU A 297 33.18 -4.29 -2.04
CA GLU A 297 33.88 -4.11 -0.76
C GLU A 297 33.65 -2.70 -0.21
N LYS A 298 33.57 -1.72 -1.12
CA LYS A 298 33.44 -0.30 -0.77
C LYS A 298 32.42 0.41 -1.64
N VAL A 299 31.61 1.26 -1.02
CA VAL A 299 30.60 2.11 -1.66
C VAL A 299 30.90 3.58 -1.42
N TYR A 300 30.93 4.36 -2.48
CA TYR A 300 31.06 5.81 -2.47
C TYR A 300 29.68 6.44 -2.72
N LEU A 301 29.13 7.06 -1.69
CA LEU A 301 27.87 7.78 -1.77
C LEU A 301 28.15 9.24 -2.11
N LEU A 302 27.81 9.64 -3.33
CA LEU A 302 28.07 10.98 -3.85
C LEU A 302 26.86 11.88 -3.56
N LEU A 303 27.12 13.02 -2.93
CA LEU A 303 26.11 14.00 -2.54
C LEU A 303 26.37 15.32 -3.26
N ALA A 304 25.35 15.83 -3.95
CA ALA A 304 25.33 17.19 -4.43
C ALA A 304 24.73 18.11 -3.35
N GLY A 305 25.60 18.72 -2.54
CA GLY A 305 25.19 19.51 -1.38
C GLY A 305 24.79 18.65 -0.17
N THR A 306 23.97 19.20 0.74
CA THR A 306 23.63 18.56 2.03
C THR A 306 22.21 18.01 2.10
N GLN A 307 21.35 18.23 1.10
CA GLN A 307 19.92 17.87 1.21
C GLN A 307 19.66 16.36 1.39
N PHE A 308 20.54 15.51 0.87
CA PHE A 308 20.41 14.05 0.95
C PHE A 308 21.32 13.41 2.02
N GLN A 309 21.87 14.20 2.94
CA GLN A 309 22.74 13.68 4.00
C GLN A 309 22.05 12.61 4.84
N LYS A 310 20.79 12.84 5.23
CA LYS A 310 20.02 11.88 6.02
C LYS A 310 19.79 10.56 5.28
N ASP A 311 19.51 10.63 3.97
CA ASP A 311 19.35 9.44 3.14
C ASP A 311 20.69 8.69 3.01
N ALA A 312 21.82 9.40 2.84
CA ALA A 312 23.15 8.77 2.80
C ALA A 312 23.52 8.09 4.13
N ASP A 313 23.19 8.71 5.27
CA ASP A 313 23.39 8.11 6.59
C ASP A 313 22.52 6.85 6.74
N GLU A 314 21.25 6.88 6.31
CA GLU A 314 20.36 5.71 6.32
C GLU A 314 20.89 4.58 5.42
N ILE A 315 21.39 4.89 4.22
CA ILE A 315 22.03 3.90 3.33
C ILE A 315 23.23 3.27 4.04
N ARG A 316 24.12 4.09 4.61
CA ARG A 316 25.31 3.60 5.32
C ARG A 316 24.96 2.65 6.46
N GLU A 317 23.91 2.95 7.23
CA GLU A 317 23.46 2.10 8.34
C GLU A 317 22.91 0.75 7.87
N ARG A 318 22.37 0.68 6.65
CA ARG A 318 21.81 -0.55 6.07
C ARG A 318 22.83 -1.42 5.35
N LEU A 319 23.98 -0.87 4.97
CA LEU A 319 25.01 -1.57 4.21
C LEU A 319 26.01 -2.28 5.13
N ASN A 320 26.29 -3.54 4.82
CA ASN A 320 27.31 -4.35 5.52
C ASN A 320 28.68 -4.31 4.80
N CYS A 321 29.05 -3.16 4.25
CA CYS A 321 30.31 -2.94 3.55
C CYS A 321 30.91 -1.59 3.95
N ARG A 322 32.13 -1.28 3.49
CA ARG A 322 32.73 0.02 3.77
C ARG A 322 32.00 1.10 2.98
N VAL A 323 31.51 2.14 3.64
CA VAL A 323 30.82 3.26 2.98
C VAL A 323 31.57 4.56 3.21
N GLU A 324 31.77 5.33 2.14
CA GLU A 324 32.37 6.65 2.18
C GLU A 324 31.41 7.67 1.56
N ILE A 325 31.01 8.67 2.34
CA ILE A 325 30.13 9.74 1.88
C ILE A 325 30.99 10.88 1.37
N LYS A 326 30.79 11.28 0.11
CA LYS A 326 31.52 12.36 -0.55
C LYS A 326 30.55 13.48 -0.90
N LYS A 327 30.84 14.67 -0.38
CA LYS A 327 30.06 15.88 -0.67
C LYS A 327 30.77 16.66 -1.75
N LEU A 328 30.00 17.06 -2.74
CA LEU A 328 30.43 17.88 -3.86
C LEU A 328 29.56 19.13 -3.87
N ASP A 329 30.19 20.27 -4.14
CA ASP A 329 29.50 21.55 -4.12
C ASP A 329 28.42 21.65 -5.22
N THR A 330 27.45 22.53 -5.01
CA THR A 330 26.38 22.83 -5.98
C THR A 330 26.43 24.29 -6.41
N PRO A 331 26.09 24.63 -7.67
CA PRO A 331 25.62 23.75 -8.74
C PRO A 331 26.73 22.85 -9.29
N PHE A 332 26.36 21.65 -9.71
CA PHE A 332 27.30 20.66 -10.22
C PHE A 332 27.74 21.03 -11.65
N GLY A 333 29.03 21.33 -11.82
CA GLY A 333 29.63 21.71 -13.10
C GLY A 333 31.01 21.08 -13.32
N ILE A 334 31.79 21.65 -14.25
CA ILE A 334 33.09 21.12 -14.67
C ILE A 334 34.08 21.02 -13.50
N GLN A 335 34.07 21.99 -12.58
CA GLN A 335 34.98 22.00 -11.43
C GLN A 335 34.67 20.84 -10.46
N GLN A 336 33.39 20.55 -10.24
CA GLN A 336 32.96 19.44 -9.40
C GLN A 336 33.21 18.09 -10.07
N ALA A 337 33.17 18.00 -11.40
CA ALA A 337 33.62 16.80 -12.12
C ALA A 337 35.12 16.54 -11.91
N ARG A 338 35.95 17.60 -11.87
CA ARG A 338 37.38 17.47 -11.52
C ARG A 338 37.58 17.06 -10.06
N GLU A 339 36.84 17.67 -9.14
CA GLU A 339 36.86 17.30 -7.71
C GLU A 339 36.42 15.84 -7.50
N LEU A 340 35.41 15.38 -8.24
CA LEU A 340 34.98 13.98 -8.27
C LEU A 340 36.12 13.07 -8.72
N ASN A 341 36.83 13.44 -9.80
CA ASN A 341 38.00 12.68 -10.27
C ASN A 341 39.09 12.60 -9.21
N GLU A 342 39.39 13.69 -8.51
CA GLU A 342 40.36 13.70 -7.42
C GLU A 342 39.90 12.87 -6.22
N THR A 343 38.63 12.97 -5.89
CA THR A 343 37.98 12.30 -4.75
C THR A 343 37.92 10.78 -4.94
N LEU A 344 37.71 10.36 -6.17
CA LEU A 344 37.66 8.97 -6.59
C LEU A 344 39.02 8.49 -7.13
N LYS A 345 40.15 9.15 -6.82
CA LYS A 345 41.46 8.56 -7.10
C LYS A 345 41.60 7.23 -6.35
N PHE A 346 41.39 6.12 -7.05
CA PHE A 346 41.54 4.78 -6.52
C PHE A 346 43.02 4.50 -6.36
N THR A 347 43.48 4.24 -5.14
CA THR A 347 44.92 4.24 -4.83
C THR A 347 45.56 2.85 -4.73
N ASN A 348 44.86 1.76 -5.07
CA ASN A 348 45.28 0.40 -4.70
C ASN A 348 45.18 -0.66 -5.82
N GLY A 349 45.27 -0.31 -7.11
CA GLY A 349 45.32 -1.32 -8.20
C GLY A 349 44.03 -2.14 -8.42
N LYS A 350 42.95 -1.84 -7.68
CA LYS A 350 41.56 -2.31 -7.93
C LYS A 350 40.79 -1.41 -8.89
N GLU A 351 41.49 -0.54 -9.59
CA GLU A 351 40.93 0.37 -10.61
C GLU A 351 40.15 -0.36 -11.71
N SER A 352 40.42 -1.65 -11.91
CA SER A 352 39.73 -2.47 -12.91
C SER A 352 38.37 -3.02 -12.48
N ARG A 353 37.94 -2.87 -11.21
CA ARG A 353 36.66 -3.41 -10.70
C ARG A 353 35.82 -2.33 -10.06
N ILE A 354 35.51 -1.32 -10.86
CA ILE A 354 34.69 -0.22 -10.42
C ILE A 354 33.36 -0.19 -11.16
N ILE A 355 32.31 0.09 -10.39
CA ILE A 355 30.95 0.20 -10.84
C ILE A 355 30.49 1.65 -10.63
N PHE A 356 29.89 2.23 -11.66
CA PHE A 356 29.23 3.54 -11.59
C PHE A 356 27.74 3.39 -11.85
N ASP A 357 26.93 3.67 -10.83
CA ASP A 357 25.48 3.73 -10.98
C ASP A 357 25.05 5.11 -11.49
N LEU A 358 24.52 5.12 -12.72
CA LEU A 358 24.05 6.32 -13.41
C LEU A 358 22.54 6.56 -13.22
N THR A 359 21.85 5.69 -12.48
CA THR A 359 20.39 5.71 -12.28
C THR A 359 19.92 6.97 -11.55
N LEU A 360 20.72 7.47 -10.62
CA LEU A 360 20.38 8.54 -9.70
C LEU A 360 21.15 9.83 -10.02
N GLY A 361 20.63 10.94 -9.51
CA GLY A 361 21.15 12.28 -9.81
C GLY A 361 20.50 12.90 -11.05
N ASN A 362 20.99 14.08 -11.44
CA ASN A 362 20.59 14.75 -12.67
C ASN A 362 21.57 14.43 -13.81
N VAL A 363 21.21 14.80 -15.05
CA VAL A 363 22.03 14.49 -16.24
C VAL A 363 23.51 14.95 -16.08
N PRO A 364 23.83 16.18 -15.62
CA PRO A 364 25.21 16.58 -15.36
C PRO A 364 25.98 15.67 -14.40
N MET A 365 25.33 15.17 -13.34
CA MET A 365 25.92 14.27 -12.36
C MET A 365 26.24 12.89 -12.97
N SER A 366 25.31 12.31 -13.72
CA SER A 366 25.53 11.04 -14.41
C SER A 366 26.61 11.17 -15.49
N LEU A 367 26.66 12.30 -16.22
CA LEU A 367 27.70 12.57 -17.22
C LEU A 367 29.09 12.65 -16.60
N ALA A 368 29.25 13.25 -15.42
CA ALA A 368 30.57 13.30 -14.77
C ALA A 368 31.10 11.93 -14.34
N LEU A 369 30.22 10.99 -13.97
CA LEU A 369 30.61 9.59 -13.77
C LEU A 369 30.93 8.90 -15.11
N TYR A 370 30.15 9.19 -16.15
CA TYR A 370 30.34 8.60 -17.48
C TYR A 370 31.64 9.04 -18.17
N ASP A 371 32.07 10.28 -17.95
CA ASP A 371 33.28 10.87 -18.52
C ASP A 371 34.51 10.75 -17.62
N PHE A 372 34.43 9.93 -16.57
CA PHE A 372 35.56 9.69 -15.69
C PHE A 372 36.76 9.14 -16.48
N PRO A 373 37.91 9.82 -16.48
CA PRO A 373 39.07 9.46 -17.29
C PRO A 373 39.82 8.25 -16.72
N ASP A 374 40.60 7.59 -17.57
CA ASP A 374 41.65 6.64 -17.19
C ASP A 374 41.20 5.33 -16.51
N ILE A 375 39.90 5.03 -16.46
CA ILE A 375 39.35 3.75 -15.99
C ILE A 375 38.31 3.18 -16.95
N GLN A 376 38.08 1.86 -16.87
CA GLN A 376 37.02 1.15 -17.59
C GLN A 376 35.95 0.65 -16.60
N PRO A 377 35.10 1.55 -16.05
CA PRO A 377 34.06 1.17 -15.12
C PRO A 377 32.98 0.33 -15.81
N LEU A 378 32.32 -0.52 -15.03
CA LEU A 378 30.99 -1.02 -15.36
C LEU A 378 29.97 0.08 -15.04
N PHE A 379 29.28 0.59 -16.05
CA PHE A 379 28.16 1.48 -15.85
C PHE A 379 26.90 0.68 -15.58
N LEU A 380 26.11 1.12 -14.59
CA LEU A 380 24.79 0.58 -14.30
C LEU A 380 23.73 1.62 -14.59
N TYR A 381 22.58 1.14 -15.06
CA TYR A 381 21.36 1.94 -15.16
C TYR A 381 20.12 1.06 -14.96
N TRP A 382 19.29 1.43 -14.00
CA TRP A 382 17.97 0.83 -13.81
C TRP A 382 16.94 1.53 -14.71
N ASP A 383 16.63 0.88 -15.83
CA ASP A 383 15.50 1.26 -16.66
C ASP A 383 14.19 0.92 -15.92
N LYS A 384 13.25 1.86 -15.91
CA LYS A 384 12.02 1.75 -15.12
C LYS A 384 10.86 2.43 -15.81
N GLU A 385 9.74 1.73 -15.86
CA GLU A 385 8.47 2.34 -16.26
C GLU A 385 7.81 3.03 -15.05
N MET A 386 7.23 4.19 -15.32
CA MET A 386 6.53 5.00 -14.35
C MET A 386 5.04 5.09 -14.71
N ASN A 387 4.16 4.92 -13.73
CA ASN A 387 2.75 5.27 -13.84
C ASN A 387 2.50 6.58 -13.06
N GLY A 388 2.59 7.70 -13.76
CA GLY A 388 2.65 9.02 -13.13
C GLY A 388 3.90 9.13 -12.24
N PRO A 389 3.79 9.54 -10.96
CA PRO A 389 4.93 9.65 -10.06
C PRO A 389 5.37 8.31 -9.45
N ILE A 390 4.68 7.20 -9.76
CA ILE A 390 4.90 5.91 -9.10
C ILE A 390 5.64 4.95 -10.03
N LEU A 391 6.76 4.42 -9.55
CA LEU A 391 7.48 3.31 -10.19
C LEU A 391 6.58 2.08 -10.31
N ILE A 392 6.66 1.37 -11.44
CA ILE A 392 6.15 0.00 -11.59
C ILE A 392 7.29 -0.97 -11.25
N PRO A 393 7.32 -1.59 -10.05
CA PRO A 393 8.46 -2.40 -9.64
C PRO A 393 8.88 -3.47 -10.64
N SER A 394 7.92 -4.22 -11.19
CA SER A 394 8.22 -5.34 -12.08
C SER A 394 8.82 -4.94 -13.44
N SER A 395 8.77 -3.66 -13.82
CA SER A 395 9.39 -3.20 -15.07
C SER A 395 10.86 -2.82 -14.88
N SER A 396 11.36 -2.80 -13.65
CA SER A 396 12.75 -2.44 -13.35
C SER A 396 13.72 -3.45 -13.97
N LYS A 397 14.53 -2.98 -14.92
CA LYS A 397 15.57 -3.76 -15.60
C LYS A 397 16.92 -3.11 -15.38
N LEU A 398 17.87 -3.88 -14.86
CA LEU A 398 19.25 -3.45 -14.73
C LEU A 398 19.97 -3.64 -16.07
N THR A 399 20.48 -2.54 -16.63
CA THR A 399 21.37 -2.55 -17.79
C THR A 399 22.78 -2.27 -17.32
N ALA A 400 23.77 -2.98 -17.87
CA ALA A 400 25.18 -2.75 -17.59
C ALA A 400 26.02 -2.71 -18.87
N TRP A 401 27.04 -1.85 -18.92
CA TRP A 401 27.95 -1.74 -20.06
C TRP A 401 29.29 -1.08 -19.70
N GLN A 402 30.29 -1.20 -20.58
CA GLN A 402 31.55 -0.46 -20.52
C GLN A 402 31.70 0.43 -21.77
N LYS A 403 32.39 1.57 -21.68
CA LYS A 403 32.41 2.67 -22.70
C LYS A 403 32.85 2.25 -24.11
N ASN A 404 33.60 1.15 -24.25
CA ASN A 404 34.16 0.66 -25.51
C ASN A 404 33.67 -0.75 -25.89
N GLU A 405 32.71 -1.30 -25.15
CA GLU A 405 32.09 -2.60 -25.46
C GLU A 405 30.67 -2.41 -25.99
N THR A 406 30.22 -3.33 -26.84
CA THR A 406 28.83 -3.37 -27.32
C THR A 406 27.90 -3.63 -26.13
N LEU A 407 26.77 -2.92 -26.05
CA LEU A 407 25.77 -3.06 -24.97
C LEU A 407 25.46 -4.54 -24.70
N TYR A 408 25.59 -4.98 -23.44
CA TYR A 408 25.03 -6.23 -22.95
C TYR A 408 23.50 -6.09 -22.90
N ARG A 409 22.84 -6.27 -24.04
CA ARG A 409 21.38 -6.18 -24.15
C ARG A 409 20.84 -7.41 -24.86
N LYS A 410 19.98 -8.12 -24.15
CA LYS A 410 19.06 -9.09 -24.72
C LYS A 410 18.04 -8.36 -25.61
N GLU A 411 18.27 -8.37 -26.92
CA GLU A 411 17.20 -8.17 -27.90
C GLU A 411 16.27 -9.38 -27.79
N ASN A 412 15.26 -9.29 -26.94
CA ASN A 412 14.15 -10.24 -26.93
C ASN A 412 12.95 -9.55 -27.58
N GLU A 413 12.56 -10.07 -28.74
CA GLU A 413 11.23 -9.94 -29.35
C GLU A 413 10.10 -10.31 -28.37
#